data_AF-A0A0B1R8F5-F1
#
_entry.id   AF-A0A0B1R8F5-F1
#
_cell.length_a   1.000
_cell.length_b   1.000
_cell.length_c   1.000
_cell.angle_alpha   90.00
_cell.angle_beta   90.00
_cell.angle_gamma   90.00
#
_symmetry.space_group_name_H-M   'P 1'
#
loop_
_entity.id
_entity.type
_entity.pdbx_description
1 polymer ?
#
loop_
_entity_poly.entity_id
_entity_poly.type
_entity_poly.pdbx_seq_one_letter_code
_entity_poly.pdbx_strand_id
1 'polypeptide(L)'
;MTGWHLKLWRKSMLWKRERAATELGVSLRTYKSYENAKEVKRAVGLATVTLSLISMMPTLKTEQVSRERLVQLLGEMTESVNTEG
;
A
#
# COMPACT_ATOMS: atom_id res chain seq x y z
N MET A 1 5.60 -6.41 -7.36
CA MET A 1 5.40 -6.65 -5.89
C MET A 1 5.06 -8.12 -5.61
N THR A 2 5.70 -8.77 -4.63
CA THR A 2 5.40 -10.19 -4.26
C THR A 2 4.41 -10.30 -3.09
N GLY A 3 3.86 -11.49 -2.83
CA GLY A 3 2.97 -11.74 -1.69
C GLY A 3 3.63 -11.47 -0.33
N TRP A 4 4.95 -11.69 -0.23
CA TRP A 4 5.72 -11.33 0.96
C TRP A 4 5.73 -9.81 1.19
N HIS A 5 5.93 -9.01 0.14
CA HIS A 5 5.88 -7.54 0.23
C HIS A 5 4.48 -7.07 0.65
N LEU A 6 3.41 -7.68 0.13
CA LEU A 6 2.04 -7.37 0.55
C LEU A 6 1.80 -7.66 2.04
N LYS A 7 2.33 -8.79 2.54
CA LYS A 7 2.28 -9.14 3.97
C LYS A 7 3.03 -8.12 4.83
N LEU A 8 4.18 -7.63 4.36
CA LEU A 8 4.96 -6.61 5.06
C LEU A 8 4.20 -5.28 5.12
N TRP A 9 3.65 -4.82 3.99
CA TRP A 9 2.80 -3.62 3.92
C TRP A 9 1.62 -3.70 4.90
N ARG A 10 0.87 -4.81 4.91
CA ARG A 10 -0.26 -4.94 5.85
C ARG A 10 0.20 -4.81 7.31
N LYS A 11 1.37 -5.37 7.65
CA LYS A 11 1.93 -5.28 9.00
C LYS A 11 2.37 -3.85 9.33
N SER A 12 2.95 -3.10 8.40
CA SER A 12 3.32 -1.69 8.64
C SER A 12 2.09 -0.83 8.89
N MET A 13 0.94 -1.18 8.30
CA MET A 13 -0.35 -0.53 8.56
C MET A 13 -0.99 -0.97 9.90
N LEU A 14 -0.38 -1.90 10.64
CA LEU A 14 -0.94 -2.52 11.85
C LEU A 14 -2.27 -3.25 11.60
N TRP A 15 -2.47 -3.80 10.40
CA TRP A 15 -3.72 -4.42 10.01
C TRP A 15 -3.71 -5.94 10.20
N LYS A 16 -4.84 -6.47 10.68
CA LYS A 16 -5.18 -7.90 10.53
C LYS A 16 -5.56 -8.20 9.08
N ARG A 17 -5.57 -9.48 8.69
CA ARG A 17 -5.88 -9.88 7.30
C ARG A 17 -7.30 -9.52 6.89
N GLU A 18 -8.22 -9.62 7.83
CA GLU A 18 -9.64 -9.30 7.67
C GLU A 18 -9.83 -7.82 7.31
N ARG A 19 -9.09 -6.93 7.99
CA ARG A 19 -9.09 -5.51 7.68
C ARG A 19 -8.52 -5.26 6.28
N ALA A 20 -7.35 -5.80 5.96
CA ALA A 20 -6.75 -5.60 4.64
C ALA A 20 -7.60 -6.14 3.49
N ALA A 21 -8.27 -7.28 3.69
CA ALA A 21 -9.23 -7.82 2.72
C ALA A 21 -10.42 -6.87 2.50
N THR A 22 -10.94 -6.30 3.59
CA THR A 22 -12.04 -5.31 3.56
C THR A 22 -11.62 -4.04 2.80
N GLU A 23 -10.47 -3.47 3.13
CA GLU A 23 -9.94 -2.24 2.49
C GLU A 23 -9.65 -2.45 1.00
N LEU A 24 -9.23 -3.66 0.62
CA LEU A 24 -9.01 -4.03 -0.78
C LEU A 24 -10.30 -4.48 -1.51
N GLY A 25 -11.44 -4.55 -0.82
CA GLY A 25 -12.72 -4.96 -1.40
C GLY A 25 -12.76 -6.43 -1.85
N VAL A 26 -12.01 -7.31 -1.19
CA VAL A 26 -11.91 -8.74 -1.55
C VAL A 26 -12.24 -9.67 -0.38
N SER A 27 -12.53 -10.93 -0.68
CA SER A 27 -12.72 -11.94 0.36
C SER A 27 -11.42 -12.23 1.14
N LEU A 28 -11.54 -12.66 2.40
CA LEU A 28 -10.39 -13.09 3.20
C LEU A 28 -9.59 -14.23 2.53
N ARG A 29 -10.29 -15.15 1.84
CA ARG A 29 -9.65 -16.23 1.07
C ARG A 29 -8.78 -15.65 -0.05
N THR A 30 -9.33 -14.71 -0.82
CA THR A 30 -8.62 -14.04 -1.91
C THR A 30 -7.38 -13.32 -1.38
N TYR A 31 -7.52 -12.56 -0.29
CA TYR A 31 -6.39 -11.86 0.33
C TYR A 31 -5.29 -12.83 0.80
N LYS A 32 -5.64 -13.94 1.44
CA LYS A 32 -4.67 -14.99 1.82
C LYS A 32 -3.93 -15.55 0.61
N SER A 33 -4.61 -15.73 -0.52
CA SER A 33 -3.98 -16.15 -1.77
C SER A 33 -2.97 -15.13 -2.27
N TYR A 34 -3.25 -13.82 -2.13
CA TYR A 34 -2.31 -12.78 -2.54
C TYR A 34 -1.03 -12.77 -1.70
N GLU A 35 -1.13 -12.92 -0.37
CA GLU A 35 0.08 -12.98 0.49
C GLU A 35 0.99 -14.17 0.20
N ASN A 36 0.46 -15.24 -0.40
CA ASN A 36 1.22 -16.44 -0.76
C ASN A 36 1.64 -16.47 -2.24
N ALA A 37 1.24 -15.48 -3.04
CA ALA A 37 1.56 -15.43 -4.45
C ALA A 37 3.03 -15.05 -4.68
N LYS A 38 3.66 -15.68 -5.67
CA LYS A 38 4.99 -15.28 -6.15
C LYS A 38 4.97 -13.82 -6.61
N GLU A 39 3.90 -13.43 -7.27
CA GLU A 39 3.67 -12.07 -7.77
C GLU A 39 2.22 -11.67 -7.53
N VAL A 40 2.01 -10.46 -7.04
CA VAL A 40 0.69 -9.90 -6.76
C VAL A 40 0.24 -9.09 -7.97
N LYS A 41 -1.06 -9.19 -8.32
CA LYS A 41 -1.66 -8.42 -9.42
C LYS A 41 -1.32 -6.93 -9.27
N ARG A 42 -0.88 -6.29 -10.37
CA ARG A 42 -0.53 -4.85 -10.41
C ARG A 42 -1.59 -3.94 -9.76
N ALA A 43 -2.87 -4.21 -10.01
CA ALA A 43 -3.98 -3.46 -9.41
C ALA A 43 -3.96 -3.47 -7.86
N VAL A 44 -3.58 -4.60 -7.25
CA VAL A 44 -3.46 -4.69 -5.79
C VAL A 44 -2.26 -3.88 -5.29
N GLY A 45 -1.13 -3.87 -6.03
CA GLY A 45 0.01 -3.01 -5.72
C GLY A 45 -0.30 -1.51 -5.82
N LEU A 46 -1.11 -1.09 -6.79
CA LEU A 46 -1.58 0.29 -6.87
C LEU A 46 -2.51 0.65 -5.69
N ALA A 47 -3.38 -0.29 -5.30
CA ALA A 47 -4.26 -0.11 -4.16
C ALA A 47 -3.48 0.02 -2.85
N THR A 48 -2.37 -0.72 -2.64
CA THR A 48 -1.55 -0.57 -1.43
C THR A 48 -0.93 0.82 -1.33
N VAL A 49 -0.44 1.39 -2.43
CA VAL A 49 0.08 2.77 -2.45
C VAL A 49 -1.02 3.77 -2.08
N THR A 50 -2.19 3.64 -2.70
CA THR A 50 -3.33 4.54 -2.46
C THR A 50 -3.77 4.50 -0.99
N LEU A 51 -3.91 3.29 -0.43
CA LEU A 51 -4.30 3.11 0.98
C LEU A 51 -3.23 3.64 1.95
N SER A 52 -1.94 3.46 1.64
CA SER A 52 -0.85 4.06 2.42
C SER A 52 -0.95 5.59 2.42
N LEU A 53 -1.17 6.21 1.26
CA LEU A 53 -1.34 7.66 1.14
C LEU A 53 -2.53 8.16 1.98
N ILE A 54 -3.68 7.51 1.87
CA ILE A 54 -4.88 7.85 2.67
C ILE A 54 -4.56 7.79 4.16
N SER A 55 -3.80 6.79 4.61
CA SER A 55 -3.42 6.66 6.03
C SER A 55 -2.46 7.74 6.51
N MET A 56 -1.62 8.28 5.61
CA MET A 56 -0.66 9.34 5.91
C MET A 56 -1.28 10.75 5.83
N MET A 57 -2.39 10.93 5.11
CA MET A 57 -3.04 12.22 4.91
C MET A 57 -3.33 13.00 6.20
N PRO A 58 -3.80 12.40 7.31
CA PRO A 58 -4.01 13.13 8.56
C PRO A 58 -2.71 13.75 9.09
N THR A 59 -1.62 12.99 9.10
CA THR A 59 -0.30 13.46 9.54
C THR A 59 0.21 14.59 8.63
N LEU A 60 0.04 14.46 7.31
CA LEU A 60 0.44 15.51 6.37
C LEU A 60 -0.38 16.80 6.51
N LYS A 61 -1.63 16.73 7.02
CA LYS A 61 -2.45 17.90 7.30
C LYS A 61 -2.05 18.60 8.60
N THR A 62 -1.57 17.84 9.59
CA THR A 62 -1.16 18.38 10.89
C THR A 62 0.25 18.94 10.87
N GLU A 63 1.14 18.34 10.08
CA GLU A 63 2.52 18.78 9.90
C GLU A 63 2.58 19.89 8.83
N GLN A 64 3.31 20.98 9.07
CA GLN A 64 3.63 21.96 8.03
C GLN A 64 4.72 21.40 7.11
N VAL A 65 4.39 20.35 6.37
CA VAL A 65 5.28 19.75 5.39
C VAL A 65 5.43 20.72 4.23
N SER A 66 6.67 21.09 3.89
CA SER A 66 6.93 21.91 2.71
C SER A 66 6.49 21.19 1.44
N ARG A 67 6.13 21.97 0.41
CA ARG A 67 5.70 21.44 -0.89
C ARG A 67 6.77 20.51 -1.49
N GLU A 68 8.04 20.87 -1.34
CA GLU A 68 9.19 20.11 -1.86
C GLU A 68 9.30 18.75 -1.17
N ARG A 69 9.12 18.71 0.16
CA ARG A 69 9.17 17.45 0.92
C ARG A 69 7.98 16.54 0.60
N LEU A 70 6.80 17.13 0.38
CA LEU A 70 5.62 16.39 -0.05
C LEU A 70 5.84 15.73 -1.42
N VAL A 71 6.37 16.48 -2.39
CA VAL A 71 6.67 15.95 -3.73
C VAL A 71 7.70 14.82 -3.67
N GLN A 72 8.74 14.95 -2.84
CA GLN A 72 9.74 13.89 -2.65
C GLN A 72 9.11 12.61 -2.09
N LEU A 73 8.31 12.71 -1.02
CA LEU A 73 7.63 11.56 -0.41
C LEU A 73 6.72 10.84 -1.41
N LEU A 74 5.96 11.61 -2.20
CA LEU A 74 5.10 11.05 -3.25
C LEU A 74 5.90 10.32 -4.34
N GLY A 75 7.08 10.85 -4.71
CA GLY A 75 8.01 10.20 -5.64
C GLY A 75 8.48 8.84 -5.12
N GLU A 76 9.06 8.82 -3.91
CA GLU A 76 9.58 7.60 -3.26
C GLU A 76 8.49 6.50 -3.14
N MET A 77 7.24 6.90 -2.82
CA MET A 77 6.13 5.94 -2.68
C MET A 77 5.66 5.35 -4.02
N THR A 78 5.71 6.12 -5.11
CA THR A 78 5.19 5.71 -6.42
C THR A 78 6.23 5.03 -7.30
N GLU A 79 7.51 5.24 -7.02
CA GLU A 79 8.64 4.62 -7.75
C GLU A 79 8.59 3.09 -7.70
N SER A 80 8.18 2.51 -6.56
CA SER A 80 8.04 1.06 -6.37
C SER A 80 6.95 0.39 -7.23
N VAL A 81 6.07 1.18 -7.86
CA VAL A 81 4.97 0.69 -8.70
C VAL A 81 5.13 1.06 -10.18
N ASN A 82 6.00 2.02 -10.51
CA ASN A 82 6.21 2.51 -11.88
C ASN A 82 7.34 1.81 -12.65
N THR A 83 8.18 1.00 -12.00
CA THR A 83 9.34 0.34 -12.64
C THR A 83 9.04 -0.90 -13.48
N GLU A 84 7.75 -1.22 -13.72
CA GLU A 84 7.31 -2.34 -14.57
C GLU A 84 6.36 -1.85 -15.70
N GLY A 85 6.76 -0.79 -16.41
CA GLY A 85 6.11 -0.28 -17.62
C GLY A 85 6.93 -0.55 -18.86
#